data_AF-A0A972GB35-F1
#
_entry.id   AF-A0A972GB35-F1
#
_cell.length_a   1.000
_cell.length_b   1.000
_cell.length_c   1.000
_cell.angle_alpha   90.00
_cell.angle_beta   90.00
_cell.angle_gamma   90.00
#
_symmetry.space_group_name_H-M   'P 1'
#
loop_
_entity.id
_entity.type
_entity.pdbx_description
1 polymer ?
#
loop_
_entity_poly.entity_id
_entity_poly.type
_entity_poly.pdbx_seq_one_letter_code
_entity_poly.pdbx_strand_id
1 'polypeptide(L)'
;MQSDFFIRPLNGNEELDLFCSIPYVINHEIPSDLDCGRRRLEWLWVAVQNERLLGRIGWWTRSAGESPAVLDIFDIAGLDDHASDALVATAMRAVLPRDVTPPWYIRFLAPDWHEDSAEVREAARRSAALGRFVARPLAERLRFQGMSAPPFL
;
A
#
# COMPACT_ATOMS: atom_id res chain seq x y z
N MET A 1 25.56 11.98 -4.72
CA MET A 1 25.80 11.26 -3.46
C MET A 1 24.55 10.43 -3.21
N GLN A 2 24.56 9.13 -3.56
CA GLN A 2 23.45 8.25 -3.23
C GLN A 2 23.42 8.17 -1.70
N SER A 3 22.34 8.63 -1.10
CA SER A 3 22.14 8.47 0.33
C SER A 3 21.56 7.06 0.51
N ASP A 4 22.20 6.24 1.34
CA ASP A 4 21.72 4.88 1.59
C ASP A 4 20.32 4.93 2.23
N PHE A 5 19.46 4.01 1.82
CA PHE A 5 18.15 3.78 2.42
C PHE A 5 18.00 2.28 2.68
N PHE A 6 17.19 1.93 3.67
CA PHE A 6 16.96 0.54 4.05
C PHE A 6 15.54 0.13 3.67
N ILE A 7 15.41 -1.04 3.05
CA ILE A 7 14.13 -1.71 2.81
C ILE A 7 14.00 -2.87 3.80
N ARG A 8 12.95 -2.85 4.64
CA ARG A 8 12.73 -3.87 5.66
C ARG A 8 11.25 -3.97 6.05
N PRO A 9 10.80 -5.09 6.66
CA PRO A 9 9.51 -5.13 7.32
C PRO A 9 9.51 -4.23 8.57
N LEU A 10 8.32 -4.00 9.12
CA LEU A 10 8.18 -3.46 10.47
C LEU A 10 8.67 -4.49 11.50
N ASN A 11 9.39 -4.00 12.51
CA ASN A 11 9.98 -4.81 13.57
C ASN A 11 9.08 -4.91 14.81
N GLY A 12 8.10 -4.03 14.94
CA GLY A 12 7.22 -3.94 16.11
C GLY A 12 6.08 -2.96 15.91
N ASN A 13 5.11 -2.99 16.82
CA ASN A 13 3.94 -2.11 16.78
C ASN A 13 4.30 -0.64 17.05
N GLU A 14 5.43 -0.37 17.70
CA GLU A 14 5.97 0.97 17.93
C GLU A 14 6.33 1.70 16.63
N GLU A 15 6.53 0.97 15.53
CA GLU A 15 6.83 1.57 14.22
C GLU A 15 5.57 1.94 13.42
N LEU A 16 4.37 1.70 13.96
CA LEU A 16 3.11 2.02 13.27
C LEU A 16 2.93 3.52 13.05
N ASP A 17 3.43 4.37 13.96
CA ASP A 17 3.39 5.83 13.77
C ASP A 17 4.23 6.27 12.57
N LEU A 18 5.43 5.67 12.41
CA LEU A 18 6.25 5.87 11.23
C LEU A 18 5.52 5.37 9.98
N PHE A 19 5.00 4.14 10.01
CA PHE A 19 4.29 3.55 8.88
C PHE A 19 3.06 4.37 8.47
N CYS A 20 2.32 4.93 9.44
CA CYS A 20 1.10 5.72 9.24
C CYS A 20 1.35 7.22 9.04
N SER A 21 2.61 7.67 9.00
CA SER A 21 2.98 9.07 8.78
C SER A 21 2.53 9.61 7.41
N ILE A 22 2.33 8.73 6.43
CA ILE A 22 1.69 9.05 5.15
C ILE A 22 0.17 8.91 5.32
N PRO A 23 -0.62 9.99 5.18
CA PRO A 23 -2.07 9.96 5.33
C PRO A 23 -2.72 8.97 4.37
N TYR A 24 -3.55 8.07 4.89
CA TYR A 24 -4.37 7.18 4.07
C TYR A 24 -5.58 6.72 4.86
N VAL A 25 -6.72 6.55 4.17
CA VAL A 25 -8.03 6.37 4.80
C VAL A 25 -8.10 5.13 5.69
N ILE A 26 -7.36 4.06 5.39
CA ILE A 26 -7.36 2.83 6.18
C ILE A 26 -6.27 2.78 7.25
N ASN A 27 -5.46 3.83 7.46
CA ASN A 27 -4.40 3.82 8.48
C ASN A 27 -4.95 3.47 9.87
N HIS A 28 -6.15 3.96 10.20
CA HIS A 28 -6.82 3.69 11.47
C HIS A 28 -7.28 2.23 11.64
N GLU A 29 -7.38 1.46 10.56
CA GLU A 29 -7.77 0.05 10.58
C GLU A 29 -6.58 -0.88 10.86
N ILE A 30 -5.34 -0.42 10.63
CA ILE A 30 -4.12 -1.24 10.71
C ILE A 30 -3.93 -1.90 12.09
N PRO A 31 -4.08 -1.20 13.24
CA PRO A 31 -3.91 -1.86 14.55
C PRO A 31 -4.92 -3.00 14.75
N SER A 32 -6.20 -2.76 14.43
CA SER A 32 -7.24 -3.79 14.56
C SER A 32 -7.02 -4.95 13.58
N ASP A 33 -6.50 -4.69 12.38
CA ASP A 33 -6.15 -5.74 11.44
C ASP A 33 -5.00 -6.62 11.91
N LEU A 34 -4.00 -6.04 12.59
CA LEU A 34 -2.91 -6.78 13.22
C LEU A 34 -3.44 -7.65 14.36
N ASP A 35 -4.28 -7.10 15.24
CA ASP A 35 -4.90 -7.83 16.35
C ASP A 35 -5.76 -9.01 15.85
N CYS A 36 -6.51 -8.80 14.76
CA CYS A 36 -7.36 -9.83 14.15
C CYS A 36 -6.59 -10.78 13.21
N GLY A 37 -5.27 -10.62 13.05
CA GLY A 37 -4.44 -11.44 12.15
C GLY A 37 -4.74 -11.28 10.65
N ARG A 38 -5.48 -10.23 10.26
CA ARG A 38 -5.72 -9.85 8.86
C ARG A 38 -4.53 -9.13 8.25
N ARG A 39 -3.61 -8.64 9.10
CA ARG A 39 -2.27 -8.18 8.76
C ARG A 39 -1.24 -8.80 9.68
N ARG A 40 0.02 -8.75 9.25
CA ARG A 40 1.18 -9.16 10.02
C ARG A 40 2.28 -8.12 9.83
N LEU A 41 3.06 -7.83 10.86
CA LEU A 41 4.16 -6.85 10.77
C LEU A 41 5.16 -7.20 9.66
N GLU A 42 5.43 -8.49 9.48
CA GLU A 42 6.26 -9.02 8.39
C GLU A 42 5.69 -8.78 6.98
N TRP A 43 4.44 -8.36 6.86
CA TRP A 43 3.79 -7.94 5.61
C TRP A 43 3.73 -6.43 5.45
N LEU A 44 4.21 -5.64 6.40
CA LEU A 44 4.24 -4.20 6.32
C LEU A 44 5.70 -3.78 6.12
N TRP A 45 6.02 -3.28 4.95
CA TRP A 45 7.39 -2.96 4.57
C TRP A 45 7.57 -1.46 4.34
N VAL A 46 8.75 -0.97 4.70
CA VAL A 46 9.13 0.43 4.59
C VAL A 46 10.45 0.57 3.87
N ALA A 47 10.61 1.68 3.16
CA ALA A 47 11.88 2.21 2.72
C ALA A 47 12.19 3.45 3.56
N VAL A 48 13.27 3.44 4.33
CA VAL A 48 13.59 4.50 5.30
C VAL A 48 15.00 5.02 5.08
N GLN A 49 15.17 6.34 5.20
CA GLN A 49 16.46 7.02 5.17
C GLN A 49 16.51 8.04 6.29
N ASN A 50 17.50 7.97 7.19
CA ASN A 50 17.64 8.88 8.33
C ASN A 50 16.31 9.05 9.08
N GLU A 51 15.65 7.93 9.41
CA GLU A 51 14.33 7.87 10.08
C GLU A 51 13.15 8.45 9.28
N ARG A 52 13.40 9.01 8.09
CA ARG A 52 12.35 9.48 7.19
C ARG A 52 11.80 8.33 6.35
N LEU A 53 10.47 8.17 6.38
CA LEU A 53 9.78 7.26 5.48
C LEU A 53 9.83 7.80 4.04
N LEU A 54 10.44 7.02 3.14
CA LEU A 54 10.51 7.32 1.71
C LEU A 54 9.46 6.58 0.90
N GLY A 55 9.01 5.42 1.38
CA GLY A 55 7.91 4.66 0.80
C GLY A 55 7.49 3.52 1.70
N ARG A 56 6.29 2.99 1.47
CA ARG A 56 5.75 1.85 2.20
C ARG A 56 4.94 0.95 1.29
N ILE A 57 4.84 -0.32 1.63
CA ILE A 57 4.03 -1.32 0.95
C ILE A 57 3.45 -2.29 1.98
N GLY A 58 2.20 -2.69 1.81
CA GLY A 58 1.50 -3.52 2.78
C GLY A 58 0.45 -4.42 2.14
N TRP A 59 0.30 -5.60 2.74
CA TRP A 59 -0.71 -6.58 2.36
C TRP A 59 -1.73 -6.83 3.45
N TRP A 60 -2.91 -7.26 3.01
CA TRP A 60 -4.04 -7.63 3.84
C TRP A 60 -4.59 -8.99 3.39
N THR A 61 -5.22 -9.70 4.34
CA THR A 61 -5.96 -10.92 4.07
C THR A 61 -7.33 -10.91 4.75
N ARG A 62 -8.26 -11.72 4.23
CA ARG A 62 -9.66 -11.72 4.68
C ARG A 62 -9.82 -12.33 6.06
N SER A 63 -9.07 -13.39 6.34
CA SER A 63 -9.17 -14.14 7.58
C SER A 63 -7.78 -14.46 8.14
N ALA A 64 -7.65 -14.51 9.47
CA ALA A 64 -6.41 -14.89 10.12
C ALA A 64 -5.90 -16.25 9.60
N GLY A 65 -4.59 -16.33 9.34
CA GLY A 65 -3.92 -17.55 8.86
C GLY A 65 -4.01 -17.79 7.34
N GLU A 66 -4.72 -16.96 6.60
CA GLU A 66 -4.71 -17.01 5.13
C GLU A 66 -3.46 -16.32 4.55
N SER A 67 -3.12 -16.65 3.29
CA SER A 67 -2.08 -15.96 2.54
C SER A 67 -2.47 -14.50 2.24
N PRO A 68 -1.50 -13.61 1.97
CA PRO A 68 -1.77 -12.26 1.47
C PRO A 68 -2.70 -12.27 0.25
N ALA A 69 -3.84 -11.58 0.35
CA ALA A 69 -4.85 -11.57 -0.70
C ALA A 69 -4.85 -10.26 -1.50
N VAL A 70 -4.60 -9.15 -0.81
CA VAL A 70 -4.71 -7.80 -1.37
C VAL A 70 -3.49 -6.97 -0.98
N LEU A 71 -2.90 -6.30 -1.95
CA LEU A 71 -1.95 -5.20 -1.77
C LEU A 71 -2.78 -3.91 -1.74
N ASP A 72 -2.95 -3.31 -0.58
CA ASP A 72 -3.85 -2.16 -0.38
C ASP A 72 -3.13 -0.92 0.15
N ILE A 73 -1.85 -1.05 0.46
CA ILE A 73 -0.95 0.04 0.84
C ILE A 73 0.25 -0.01 -0.10
N PHE A 74 0.47 1.08 -0.83
CA PHE A 74 1.70 1.34 -1.56
C PHE A 74 1.85 2.85 -1.76
N ASP A 75 2.87 3.46 -1.18
CA ASP A 75 3.11 4.91 -1.26
C ASP A 75 4.57 5.20 -1.60
N ILE A 76 4.78 6.23 -2.44
CA ILE A 76 6.08 6.68 -2.93
C ILE A 76 6.25 8.15 -2.52
N ALA A 77 6.82 8.39 -1.34
CA ALA A 77 6.97 9.75 -0.79
C ALA A 77 8.26 10.45 -1.26
N GLY A 78 9.34 9.69 -1.46
CA GLY A 78 10.65 10.24 -1.82
C GLY A 78 11.56 9.27 -2.55
N LEU A 79 11.03 8.14 -3.01
CA LEU A 79 11.80 7.18 -3.81
C LEU A 79 11.82 7.61 -5.27
N ASP A 80 12.96 7.38 -5.92
CA ASP A 80 13.04 7.32 -7.37
C ASP A 80 12.46 5.98 -7.89
N ASP A 81 12.39 5.82 -9.21
CA ASP A 81 11.77 4.65 -9.82
C ASP A 81 12.53 3.36 -9.49
N HIS A 82 13.87 3.40 -9.42
CA HIS A 82 14.69 2.23 -9.11
C HIS A 82 14.50 1.78 -7.66
N ALA A 83 14.48 2.72 -6.73
CA ALA A 83 14.25 2.46 -5.32
C ALA A 83 12.81 2.00 -5.04
N SER A 84 11.84 2.52 -5.80
CA SER A 84 10.45 2.04 -5.77
C SER A 84 10.34 0.59 -6.24
N ASP A 85 10.97 0.25 -7.36
CA ASP A 85 11.02 -1.13 -7.88
C ASP A 85 11.72 -2.07 -6.88
N ALA A 86 12.81 -1.62 -6.24
CA ALA A 86 13.52 -2.39 -5.23
C ALA A 86 12.64 -2.69 -4.01
N LEU A 87 11.85 -1.72 -3.54
CA LEU A 87 10.90 -1.91 -2.44
C LEU A 87 9.85 -2.97 -2.80
N VAL A 88 9.21 -2.84 -3.96
CA VAL A 88 8.17 -3.78 -4.42
C VAL A 88 8.75 -5.19 -4.58
N ALA A 89 9.86 -5.32 -5.32
CA ALA A 89 10.50 -6.61 -5.60
C ALA A 89 10.95 -7.32 -4.31
N THR A 90 11.53 -6.58 -3.36
CA THR A 90 12.03 -7.14 -2.11
C THR A 90 10.89 -7.60 -1.22
N ALA A 91 9.89 -6.74 -1.02
CA ALA A 91 8.77 -7.05 -0.15
C ALA A 91 7.90 -8.17 -0.73
N MET A 92 7.60 -8.17 -2.04
CA MET A 92 6.83 -9.25 -2.68
C MET A 92 7.54 -10.61 -2.56
N ARG A 93 8.85 -10.66 -2.79
CA ARG A 93 9.63 -11.90 -2.67
C ARG A 93 9.67 -12.45 -1.24
N ALA A 94 9.61 -11.57 -0.24
CA ALA A 94 9.61 -11.97 1.16
C ALA A 94 8.21 -12.39 1.66
N VAL A 95 7.16 -11.72 1.18
CA VAL A 95 5.79 -11.87 1.69
C VAL A 95 5.00 -12.93 0.93
N LEU A 96 5.19 -13.03 -0.40
CA LEU A 96 4.41 -13.93 -1.23
C LEU A 96 5.07 -15.31 -1.28
N PRO A 97 4.33 -16.39 -0.94
CA PRO A 97 4.81 -17.74 -1.20
C PRO A 97 5.07 -17.93 -2.71
N ARG A 98 6.05 -18.77 -3.05
CA ARG A 98 6.58 -18.91 -4.43
C ARG A 98 5.53 -19.31 -5.48
N ASP A 99 4.44 -19.95 -5.05
CA ASP A 99 3.43 -20.55 -5.95
C ASP A 99 2.07 -19.82 -5.90
N VAL A 100 2.01 -18.61 -5.34
CA VAL A 100 0.75 -17.84 -5.26
C VAL A 100 0.66 -16.85 -6.42
N THR A 101 -0.54 -16.71 -6.98
CA THR A 101 -0.84 -15.62 -7.91
C THR A 101 -0.60 -14.27 -7.21
N PRO A 102 0.04 -13.29 -7.87
CA PRO A 102 0.21 -11.97 -7.28
C PRO A 102 -1.11 -11.40 -6.76
N PRO A 103 -1.12 -10.80 -5.55
CA PRO A 103 -2.34 -10.30 -4.93
C PRO A 103 -2.95 -9.17 -5.75
N TRP A 104 -4.24 -8.93 -5.54
CA TRP A 104 -4.92 -7.81 -6.18
C TRP A 104 -4.39 -6.52 -5.60
N TYR A 105 -4.15 -5.51 -6.44
CA TYR A 105 -3.88 -4.16 -5.96
C TYR A 105 -5.17 -3.34 -5.93
N ILE A 106 -5.43 -2.71 -4.79
CA ILE A 106 -6.50 -1.73 -4.63
C ILE A 106 -5.96 -0.45 -4.00
N ARG A 107 -6.61 0.66 -4.32
CA ARG A 107 -6.37 1.94 -3.67
C ARG A 107 -7.69 2.67 -3.47
N PHE A 108 -7.89 3.24 -2.28
CA PHE A 108 -8.93 4.25 -2.07
C PHE A 108 -8.41 5.63 -2.47
N LEU A 109 -9.14 6.29 -3.37
CA LEU A 109 -8.89 7.67 -3.79
C LEU A 109 -10.10 8.55 -3.42
N ALA A 110 -9.87 9.84 -3.23
CA ALA A 110 -10.95 10.81 -3.08
C ALA A 110 -11.81 10.83 -4.36
N PRO A 111 -13.12 11.10 -4.31
CA PRO A 111 -13.97 11.06 -5.51
C PRO A 111 -13.49 11.95 -6.67
N ASP A 112 -12.94 13.11 -6.33
CA ASP A 112 -12.41 14.17 -7.20
C ASP A 112 -10.90 14.04 -7.48
N TRP A 113 -10.28 12.91 -7.15
CA TRP A 113 -8.83 12.69 -7.32
C TRP A 113 -8.31 13.00 -8.71
N HIS A 114 -9.14 12.79 -9.74
CA HIS A 114 -8.81 13.00 -11.14
C HIS A 114 -8.71 14.48 -11.53
N GLU A 115 -9.26 15.37 -10.71
CA GLU A 115 -9.16 16.83 -10.88
C GLU A 115 -7.89 17.38 -10.20
N ASP A 116 -7.35 16.68 -9.20
CA ASP A 116 -6.08 17.02 -8.56
C ASP A 116 -4.90 16.43 -9.36
N SER A 117 -4.16 17.32 -10.04
CA SER A 117 -2.99 16.94 -10.82
C SER A 117 -1.88 16.26 -10.00
N ALA A 118 -1.79 16.51 -8.70
CA ALA A 118 -0.84 15.82 -7.82
C ALA A 118 -1.27 14.36 -7.58
N GLU A 119 -2.54 14.14 -7.23
CA GLU A 119 -3.09 12.79 -7.04
C GLU A 119 -3.05 11.96 -8.33
N VAL A 120 -3.34 12.57 -9.48
CA VAL A 120 -3.20 11.91 -10.80
C VAL A 120 -1.76 11.43 -11.04
N ARG A 121 -0.77 12.28 -10.75
CA ARG A 121 0.65 11.91 -10.90
C ARG A 121 1.02 10.78 -9.96
N GLU A 122 0.61 10.85 -8.70
CA GLU A 122 0.89 9.81 -7.70
C GLU A 122 0.21 8.47 -8.05
N ALA A 123 -1.02 8.50 -8.55
CA ALA A 123 -1.71 7.31 -9.06
C ALA A 123 -0.96 6.67 -10.24
N ALA A 124 -0.50 7.48 -11.19
CA ALA A 124 0.30 7.02 -12.32
C ALA A 124 1.65 6.43 -11.87
N ARG A 125 2.35 7.07 -10.93
CA ARG A 125 3.63 6.57 -10.38
C ARG A 125 3.45 5.21 -9.70
N ARG A 126 2.41 5.08 -8.85
CA ARG A 126 2.09 3.80 -8.19
C ARG A 126 1.78 2.71 -9.19
N SER A 127 0.98 3.03 -10.21
CA SER A 127 0.61 2.10 -11.28
C SER A 127 1.81 1.65 -12.11
N ALA A 128 2.71 2.57 -12.45
CA ALA A 128 3.92 2.26 -13.22
C ALA A 128 4.88 1.34 -12.45
N ALA A 129 5.10 1.61 -11.17
CA ALA A 129 5.95 0.77 -10.32
C ALA A 129 5.34 -0.62 -10.11
N LEU A 130 4.04 -0.72 -9.78
CA LEU A 130 3.38 -2.02 -9.56
C LEU A 130 3.15 -2.82 -10.84
N GLY A 131 2.96 -2.16 -11.99
CA GLY A 131 2.68 -2.82 -13.27
C GLY A 131 3.77 -3.76 -13.75
N ARG A 132 4.98 -3.66 -13.20
CA ARG A 132 6.10 -4.57 -13.47
C ARG A 132 6.01 -5.89 -12.69
N PHE A 133 5.18 -5.95 -11.65
CA PHE A 133 5.14 -7.06 -10.69
C PHE A 133 3.75 -7.68 -10.50
N VAL A 134 2.68 -6.90 -10.65
CA VAL A 134 1.30 -7.37 -10.47
C VAL A 134 0.71 -7.74 -11.83
N ALA A 135 0.27 -8.99 -11.97
CA ALA A 135 -0.15 -9.58 -13.24
C ALA A 135 -1.58 -9.20 -13.70
N ARG A 136 -2.29 -8.31 -12.99
CA ARG A 136 -3.71 -8.01 -13.28
C ARG A 136 -4.04 -6.52 -13.14
N PRO A 137 -4.99 -6.01 -13.96
CA PRO A 137 -5.29 -4.59 -14.05
C PRO A 137 -5.69 -3.99 -12.70
N LEU A 138 -5.12 -2.82 -12.47
CA LEU A 138 -5.28 -1.92 -11.35
C LEU A 138 -6.76 -1.50 -11.24
N ALA A 139 -7.54 -2.16 -10.38
CA ALA A 139 -8.91 -1.75 -10.14
C ALA A 139 -8.93 -0.59 -9.13
N GLU A 140 -8.78 0.64 -9.63
CA GLU A 140 -9.11 1.85 -8.88
C GLU A 140 -10.62 1.88 -8.65
N ARG A 141 -11.06 1.33 -7.50
CA ARG A 141 -12.48 1.36 -7.13
C ARG A 141 -12.81 2.75 -6.60
N LEU A 142 -13.47 3.54 -7.44
CA LEU A 142 -14.28 4.69 -7.04
C LEU A 142 -15.17 4.27 -5.86
N ARG A 143 -14.94 4.87 -4.68
CA ARG A 143 -15.86 4.74 -3.55
C ARG A 143 -17.05 5.63 -3.88
N PHE A 144 -18.18 5.04 -4.25
CA PHE A 144 -19.46 5.75 -4.31
C PHE A 144 -19.72 6.40 -2.94
N GLN A 145 -19.54 7.71 -2.84
CA GLN A 145 -20.21 8.47 -1.80
C GLN A 145 -21.69 8.37 -2.08
N GLY A 146 -22.47 7.94 -1.09
CA GLY A 146 -23.90 7.80 -1.22
C GLY A 146 -24.51 9.11 -1.71
N MET A 147 -24.92 9.13 -2.97
CA MET A 147 -26.01 9.99 -3.38
C MET A 147 -27.20 9.55 -2.54
N SER A 148 -27.66 10.41 -1.64
CA SER A 148 -29.00 10.28 -1.07
C SER A 148 -29.95 10.08 -2.25
N ALA A 149 -30.55 8.89 -2.34
CA ALA A 149 -31.65 8.68 -3.26
C ALA A 149 -32.74 9.68 -2.85
N PRO A 150 -33.25 10.53 -3.76
CA PRO A 150 -34.42 11.33 -3.42
C PRO A 150 -35.58 10.37 -3.08
N PRO A 151 -36.40 10.67 -2.06
CA PRO A 151 -37.56 9.85 -1.77
C PRO A 151 -38.45 9.83 -3.01
N PHE A 152 -38.77 8.63 -3.48
CA PHE A 152 -39.84 8.45 -4.45
C PHE A 152 -41.13 8.96 -3.78
N LEU A 153 -41.73 10.00 -4.38
CA LEU A 153 -43.10 10.43 -4.09
C LEU A 153 -44.09 9.44 -4.69
#